data_AF-A0A6C0U966-F1
#
_entry.id   AF-A0A6C0U966-F1
#
_cell.length_a   1.000
_cell.length_b   1.000
_cell.length_c   1.000
_cell.angle_alpha   90.00
_cell.angle_beta   90.00
_cell.angle_gamma   90.00
#
_symmetry.space_group_name_H-M   'P 1'
#
loop_
_entity.id
_entity.type
_entity.pdbx_description
1 polymer ?
#
loop_
_entity_poly.entity_id
_entity_poly.type
_entity_poly.pdbx_seq_one_letter_code
_entity_poly.pdbx_strand_id
1 'polypeptide(L)'
;MFAHDIRPAIIASNARGTTLQTMPQPDFDVLTYSRDLEASGLSRQQAEAIARGMIHMLAQQLDTLVTREHFDVHMARIEQRFAQMEQRFTQIEQRFEQSDHRMDGLDARIGRLERTQAAHTVLLSIITIAVLIPLIQSAIAS
;
A
#
# COMPACT_ATOMS: atom_id res chain seq x y z
N MET A 1 16.78 12.18 -40.52
CA MET A 1 15.59 12.84 -39.94
C MET A 1 14.57 11.74 -39.71
N PHE A 2 14.63 11.14 -38.53
CA PHE A 2 14.01 9.86 -38.22
C PHE A 2 12.56 10.07 -37.77
N ALA A 3 11.63 9.53 -38.56
CA ALA A 3 10.25 9.32 -38.15
C ALA A 3 10.23 8.18 -37.12
N HIS A 4 9.75 8.51 -35.91
CA HIS A 4 9.57 7.57 -34.81
C HIS A 4 8.23 6.85 -35.01
N ASP A 5 8.26 5.78 -35.82
CA ASP A 5 7.09 4.95 -36.09
C ASP A 5 6.86 3.90 -34.98
N ILE A 6 5.60 3.60 -34.77
CA ILE A 6 4.93 3.10 -33.57
C ILE A 6 4.97 1.56 -33.50
N ARG A 7 5.12 0.98 -32.29
CA ARG A 7 4.28 -0.14 -31.79
C ARG A 7 4.58 -0.51 -30.32
N PRO A 8 3.54 -0.82 -29.52
CA PRO A 8 3.69 -1.19 -28.10
C PRO A 8 4.16 -2.65 -27.96
N ALA A 9 5.30 -2.85 -27.30
CA ALA A 9 5.78 -4.17 -26.90
C ALA A 9 5.16 -4.58 -25.57
N ILE A 10 3.93 -5.11 -25.60
CA ILE A 10 3.43 -5.99 -24.52
C ILE A 10 3.59 -7.42 -25.02
N ILE A 11 4.71 -8.05 -24.66
CA ILE A 11 4.84 -9.50 -24.66
C ILE A 11 5.45 -9.90 -23.33
N ALA A 12 4.66 -10.70 -22.60
CA ALA A 12 4.96 -11.35 -21.35
C ALA A 12 6.38 -11.92 -21.32
N SER A 13 7.20 -11.45 -20.39
CA SER A 13 8.50 -12.02 -20.08
C SER A 13 8.54 -12.39 -18.60
N ASN A 14 8.00 -13.57 -18.28
CA ASN A 14 8.45 -14.48 -17.22
C ASN A 14 7.42 -15.62 -17.06
N ALA A 15 7.46 -16.56 -18.00
CA ALA A 15 6.98 -17.92 -17.77
C ALA A 15 8.15 -18.85 -18.10
N ARG A 16 9.25 -18.73 -17.35
CA ARG A 16 10.33 -19.72 -17.39
C ARG A 16 10.00 -20.80 -16.39
N GLY A 17 9.66 -21.96 -16.95
CA GLY A 17 9.32 -23.22 -16.30
C GLY A 17 10.06 -23.49 -15.00
N THR A 18 9.36 -23.30 -13.90
CA THR A 18 9.30 -24.31 -12.87
C THR A 18 8.07 -25.13 -13.21
N THR A 19 8.30 -26.36 -13.69
CA THR A 19 7.29 -27.41 -13.63
C THR A 19 6.59 -27.27 -12.29
N LEU A 20 5.26 -27.12 -12.31
CA LEU A 20 4.43 -27.50 -11.19
C LEU A 20 4.84 -28.94 -10.91
N GLN A 21 5.82 -29.12 -10.03
CA GLN A 21 6.18 -30.40 -9.46
C GLN A 21 4.88 -30.74 -8.78
N THR A 22 4.09 -31.57 -9.46
CA THR A 22 2.82 -32.09 -9.00
C THR A 22 3.09 -32.45 -7.56
N MET A 23 2.58 -31.60 -6.68
CA MET A 23 2.61 -31.84 -5.25
C MET A 23 2.10 -33.27 -5.15
N PRO A 24 2.85 -34.22 -4.54
CA PRO A 24 2.35 -35.57 -4.39
C PRO A 24 0.96 -35.40 -3.80
N GLN A 25 -0.07 -35.66 -4.62
CA GLN A 25 -1.43 -35.60 -4.15
C GLN A 25 -1.40 -36.55 -2.97
N PRO A 26 -1.86 -36.14 -1.77
CA PRO A 26 -1.99 -37.06 -0.68
C PRO A 26 -3.09 -38.03 -1.10
N ASP A 27 -2.70 -39.04 -1.89
CA ASP A 27 -3.50 -40.19 -2.21
C ASP A 27 -3.53 -40.96 -0.90
N PHE A 28 -4.47 -40.56 -0.04
CA PHE A 28 -4.78 -41.24 1.21
C PHE A 28 -5.42 -42.58 0.83
N ASP A 29 -4.61 -43.46 0.26
CA ASP A 29 -5.02 -44.79 -0.12
C ASP A 29 -5.08 -45.62 1.14
N VAL A 30 -6.31 -45.76 1.63
CA VAL A 30 -6.69 -46.58 2.78
C VAL A 30 -6.11 -47.99 2.68
N LEU A 31 -5.99 -48.52 1.46
CA LEU A 31 -5.43 -49.84 1.22
C LEU A 31 -3.92 -49.88 1.48
N THR A 32 -3.19 -48.84 1.07
CA THR A 32 -1.76 -48.69 1.36
C THR A 32 -1.52 -48.52 2.86
N TYR A 33 -2.32 -47.70 3.54
CA TYR A 33 -2.23 -47.52 4.99
C TYR A 33 -2.56 -48.80 5.78
N SER A 34 -3.57 -49.55 5.33
CA SER A 34 -3.93 -50.84 5.93
C SER A 34 -2.83 -51.89 5.76
N ARG A 35 -2.15 -51.92 4.61
CA ARG A 35 -1.03 -52.82 4.32
C ARG A 35 0.21 -52.50 5.17
N ASP A 36 0.51 -51.22 5.39
CA ASP A 36 1.62 -50.81 6.26
C ASP A 36 1.36 -51.15 7.73
N LEU A 37 0.10 -51.05 8.17
CA LEU A 37 -0.32 -51.49 9.50
C LEU A 37 -0.22 -53.02 9.64
N GLU A 38 -0.60 -53.79 8.62
CA GLU A 38 -0.40 -55.25 8.60
C GLU A 38 1.10 -55.62 8.69
N ALA A 39 1.96 -54.90 7.97
CA ALA A 39 3.42 -55.11 8.02
C ALA A 39 4.02 -54.87 9.41
N SER A 40 3.34 -54.09 10.26
CA SER A 40 3.73 -53.85 11.66
C SER A 40 3.24 -54.93 12.64
N GLY A 41 2.56 -55.97 12.16
CA GLY A 41 2.08 -57.10 12.97
C GLY A 41 0.62 -57.00 13.44
N LEU A 42 -0.13 -55.99 13.00
CA LEU A 42 -1.57 -55.86 13.28
C LEU A 42 -2.39 -56.79 12.38
N SER A 43 -3.49 -57.32 12.91
CA SER A 43 -4.40 -58.11 12.07
C SER A 43 -5.12 -57.21 11.06
N ARG A 44 -5.45 -57.75 9.88
CA ARG A 44 -6.20 -57.04 8.82
C ARG A 44 -7.47 -56.35 9.33
N GLN A 45 -8.16 -56.98 10.29
CA GLN A 45 -9.38 -56.44 10.91
C GLN A 45 -9.10 -55.24 11.83
N GLN A 46 -7.97 -55.25 12.55
CA GLN A 46 -7.53 -54.13 13.38
C GLN A 46 -7.03 -52.97 12.51
N ALA A 47 -6.25 -53.27 11.47
CA ALA A 47 -5.78 -52.28 10.51
C ALA A 47 -6.95 -51.55 9.82
N GLU A 48 -8.00 -52.28 9.40
CA GLU A 48 -9.22 -51.67 8.86
C GLU A 48 -9.96 -50.81 9.87
N ALA A 49 -10.11 -51.27 11.12
CA ALA A 49 -10.80 -50.50 12.16
C ALA A 49 -10.07 -49.18 12.49
N ILE A 50 -8.73 -49.24 12.55
CA ILE A 50 -7.87 -48.07 12.78
C ILE A 50 -7.95 -47.12 11.58
N ALA A 51 -7.82 -47.64 10.36
CA ALA A 51 -7.90 -46.83 9.15
C ALA A 51 -9.26 -46.12 9.01
N ARG A 52 -10.38 -46.84 9.23
CA ARG A 52 -11.73 -46.24 9.21
C ARG A 52 -11.92 -45.20 10.31
N GLY A 53 -11.43 -45.45 11.52
CA GLY A 53 -11.49 -44.49 12.62
C GLY A 53 -10.72 -43.20 12.32
N MET A 54 -9.51 -43.33 11.76
CA MET A 54 -8.70 -42.18 11.35
C MET A 54 -9.35 -41.39 10.23
N ILE A 55 -9.89 -42.04 9.20
CA ILE A 55 -10.57 -41.37 8.10
C ILE A 55 -11.78 -40.57 8.60
N HIS A 56 -12.55 -41.12 9.54
CA HIS A 56 -13.68 -40.40 10.14
C HIS A 56 -13.24 -39.19 10.96
N MET A 57 -12.17 -39.30 11.76
CA MET A 57 -11.61 -38.14 12.46
C MET A 57 -11.09 -37.07 11.50
N LEU A 58 -10.37 -37.48 10.45
CA LEU A 58 -9.80 -36.56 9.46
C LEU A 58 -10.90 -35.88 8.63
N ALA A 59 -11.96 -36.62 8.28
CA ALA A 59 -13.12 -36.07 7.60
C ALA A 59 -13.82 -35.01 8.46
N GLN A 60 -14.00 -35.24 9.76
CA GLN A 60 -14.56 -34.22 10.66
C GLN A 60 -13.62 -33.01 10.84
N GLN A 61 -12.31 -33.23 10.96
CA GLN A 61 -11.34 -32.13 11.09
C GLN A 61 -11.29 -31.27 9.81
N LEU A 62 -11.34 -31.90 8.63
CA LEU A 62 -11.39 -31.19 7.35
C LEU A 62 -12.72 -30.46 7.16
N ASP A 63 -13.85 -31.06 7.55
CA ASP A 63 -15.16 -30.40 7.48
C ASP A 63 -15.19 -29.12 8.33
N THR A 64 -14.52 -29.12 9.49
CA THR A 64 -14.39 -27.96 10.39
C THR A 64 -13.43 -26.89 9.86
N LEU A 65 -12.34 -27.30 9.18
CA LEU A 65 -11.35 -26.38 8.60
C LEU A 65 -11.82 -25.77 7.27
N VAL A 66 -12.67 -26.49 6.53
CA VAL A 66 -13.21 -26.09 5.22
C VAL A 66 -14.62 -25.50 5.34
N THR A 67 -15.22 -25.48 6.55
CA THR A 67 -16.56 -24.89 6.71
C THR A 67 -16.51 -23.43 6.31
N ARG A 68 -17.34 -23.07 5.31
CA ARG A 68 -17.54 -21.70 4.83
C ARG A 68 -17.66 -20.70 5.98
N GLU A 69 -18.28 -21.09 7.08
CA GLU A 69 -18.46 -20.25 8.27
C GLU A 69 -17.16 -19.65 8.84
N HIS A 70 -16.09 -20.43 8.99
CA HIS A 70 -14.83 -19.89 9.52
C HIS A 70 -14.19 -18.89 8.56
N PHE A 71 -14.29 -19.18 7.26
CA PHE A 71 -13.81 -18.30 6.20
C PHE A 71 -14.64 -17.01 6.11
N ASP A 72 -15.97 -17.13 6.21
CA ASP A 72 -16.92 -16.01 6.15
C ASP A 72 -16.69 -15.04 7.31
N VAL A 73 -16.48 -15.55 8.53
CA VAL A 73 -16.14 -14.72 9.69
C VAL A 73 -14.81 -14.01 9.49
N HIS A 74 -13.82 -14.70 8.93
CA HIS A 74 -12.51 -14.09 8.66
C HIS A 74 -12.62 -13.00 7.60
N MET A 75 -13.39 -13.24 6.54
CA MET A 75 -13.64 -12.26 5.48
C MET A 75 -14.42 -11.05 5.98
N ALA A 76 -15.45 -11.24 6.82
CA ALA A 76 -16.19 -10.14 7.44
C ALA A 76 -15.27 -9.27 8.33
N ARG A 77 -14.35 -9.89 9.07
CA ARG A 77 -13.35 -9.15 9.85
C ARG A 77 -12.40 -8.35 8.96
N ILE A 78 -11.97 -8.93 7.83
CA ILE A 78 -11.12 -8.25 6.86
C ILE A 78 -11.86 -7.04 6.26
N GLU A 79 -13.11 -7.22 5.82
CA GLU A 79 -13.97 -6.17 5.27
C GLU A 79 -14.13 -5.00 6.26
N GLN A 80 -14.38 -5.31 7.54
CA GLN A 80 -14.48 -4.29 8.59
C GLN A 80 -13.19 -3.47 8.73
N ARG A 81 -12.02 -4.13 8.65
CA ARG A 81 -10.72 -3.43 8.73
C ARG A 81 -10.49 -2.55 7.50
N PHE A 82 -10.89 -3.01 6.31
CA PHE A 82 -10.83 -2.21 5.10
C PHE A 82 -11.75 -0.98 5.19
N ALA A 83 -12.99 -1.15 5.66
CA ALA A 83 -13.90 -0.02 5.86
C ALA A 83 -13.35 1.02 6.85
N GLN A 84 -12.74 0.58 7.96
CA GLN A 84 -12.06 1.49 8.89
C GLN A 84 -10.86 2.20 8.24
N MET A 85 -10.12 1.50 7.38
CA MET A 85 -9.00 2.08 6.67
C MET A 85 -9.45 3.14 5.67
N GLU A 86 -10.54 2.89 4.93
CA GLU A 86 -11.17 3.85 4.01
C GLU A 86 -11.59 5.14 4.72
N GLN A 87 -12.22 5.02 5.89
CA GLN A 87 -12.59 6.19 6.71
C GLN A 87 -11.37 7.01 7.13
N ARG A 88 -10.28 6.34 7.51
CA ARG A 88 -9.03 7.02 7.88
C ARG A 88 -8.39 7.71 6.67
N PHE A 89 -8.42 7.09 5.50
CA PHE A 89 -7.94 7.71 4.27
C PHE A 89 -8.76 8.94 3.89
N THR A 90 -10.09 8.86 3.99
CA THR A 90 -10.97 10.03 3.77
C THR A 90 -10.64 11.18 4.72
N GLN A 91 -10.40 10.88 6.01
CA GLN A 91 -10.00 11.91 6.98
C GLN A 91 -8.62 12.52 6.66
N ILE A 92 -7.69 11.72 6.13
CA ILE A 92 -6.38 12.20 5.70
C ILE A 92 -6.54 13.14 4.49
N GLU A 93 -7.35 12.78 3.49
CA GLU A 93 -7.66 13.60 2.31
C GLU A 93 -8.16 14.99 2.74
N GLN A 94 -9.15 15.06 3.63
CA GLN A 94 -9.70 16.32 4.15
C GLN A 94 -8.65 17.19 4.84
N ARG A 95 -7.70 16.57 5.57
CA ARG A 95 -6.61 17.30 6.21
C ARG A 95 -5.60 17.85 5.19
N PHE A 96 -5.37 17.13 4.10
CA PHE A 96 -4.53 17.61 3.00
C PHE A 96 -5.19 18.79 2.29
N GLU A 97 -6.47 18.70 1.94
CA GLU A 97 -7.22 19.83 1.36
C GLU A 97 -7.18 21.08 2.27
N GLN A 98 -7.36 20.90 3.57
CA GLN A 98 -7.23 22.00 4.53
C GLN A 98 -5.80 22.57 4.56
N SER A 99 -4.78 21.73 4.44
CA SER A 99 -3.38 22.17 4.37
C SER A 99 -3.13 22.99 3.12
N ASP A 100 -3.62 22.54 1.96
CA ASP A 100 -3.48 23.23 0.68
C ASP A 100 -4.11 24.63 0.74
N HIS A 101 -5.34 24.74 1.26
CA HIS A 101 -5.99 26.03 1.46
C HIS A 101 -5.21 26.97 2.39
N ARG A 102 -4.54 26.44 3.41
CA ARG A 102 -3.67 27.24 4.28
C ARG A 102 -2.42 27.70 3.55
N MET A 103 -1.85 26.86 2.68
CA MET A 103 -0.69 27.21 1.85
C MET A 103 -1.04 28.29 0.84
N ASP A 104 -2.16 28.18 0.12
CA ASP A 104 -2.68 29.23 -0.77
C ASP A 104 -2.85 30.57 -0.02
N GLY A 105 -3.38 30.51 1.20
CA GLY A 105 -3.52 31.69 2.07
C GLY A 105 -2.19 32.31 2.48
N LEU A 106 -1.14 31.50 2.69
CA LEU A 106 0.21 31.97 2.97
C LEU A 106 0.84 32.62 1.74
N ASP A 107 0.73 31.99 0.56
CA ASP A 107 1.25 32.53 -0.69
C ASP A 107 0.62 33.88 -1.02
N ALA A 108 -0.69 34.02 -0.82
CA ALA A 108 -1.38 35.31 -0.99
C ALA A 108 -0.88 36.38 -0.02
N ARG A 109 -0.53 36.01 1.22
CA ARG A 109 0.03 36.94 2.22
C ARG A 109 1.46 37.35 1.86
N ILE A 110 2.30 36.40 1.46
CA ILE A 110 3.67 36.65 1.02
C ILE A 110 3.67 37.58 -0.19
N GLY A 111 2.86 37.30 -1.21
CA GLY A 111 2.75 38.17 -2.38
C GLY A 111 2.26 39.59 -2.05
N ARG A 112 1.44 39.78 -1.02
CA ARG A 112 1.10 41.12 -0.52
C ARG A 112 2.30 41.80 0.16
N LEU A 113 3.02 41.07 1.01
CA LEU A 113 4.21 41.58 1.68
C LEU A 113 5.28 42.00 0.67
N GLU A 114 5.56 41.19 -0.33
CA GLU A 114 6.52 41.49 -1.40
C GLU A 114 6.18 42.80 -2.14
N ARG A 115 4.90 43.02 -2.47
CA ARG A 115 4.47 44.28 -3.10
C ARG A 115 4.66 45.48 -2.18
N THR A 116 4.27 45.36 -0.92
CA THR A 116 4.46 46.45 0.06
C THR A 116 5.94 46.72 0.32
N GLN A 117 6.76 45.67 0.36
CA GLN A 117 8.20 45.77 0.54
C GLN A 117 8.84 46.44 -0.66
N ALA A 118 8.49 46.06 -1.88
CA ALA A 118 8.98 46.72 -3.09
C ALA A 118 8.64 48.23 -3.09
N ALA A 119 7.41 48.59 -2.73
CA ALA A 119 7.01 49.99 -2.60
C ALA A 119 7.81 50.74 -1.54
N HIS A 120 8.03 50.13 -0.36
CA HIS A 120 8.87 50.70 0.69
C HIS A 120 10.33 50.86 0.26
N THR A 121 10.91 49.88 -0.43
CA THR A 121 12.28 49.97 -0.94
C THR A 121 12.44 51.14 -1.90
N VAL A 122 11.49 51.35 -2.81
CA VAL A 122 11.50 52.50 -3.73
C VAL A 122 11.38 53.81 -2.96
N LEU A 123 10.42 53.93 -2.04
CA LEU A 123 10.22 55.15 -1.25
C LEU A 123 11.47 55.50 -0.41
N LEU A 124 12.10 54.50 0.21
CA LEU A 124 13.35 54.69 0.95
C LEU A 124 14.46 55.19 0.03
N SER A 125 14.61 54.62 -1.19
CA SER A 125 15.63 55.09 -2.14
C SER A 125 15.42 56.57 -2.53
N ILE A 126 14.17 56.99 -2.73
CA ILE A 126 13.83 58.39 -3.03
C ILE A 126 14.17 59.30 -1.86
N ILE A 127 13.78 58.92 -0.63
CA ILE A 127 14.06 59.71 0.59
C ILE A 127 15.57 59.80 0.82
N THR A 128 16.30 58.70 0.67
CA THR A 128 17.77 58.69 0.82
C THR A 128 18.41 59.68 -0.14
N ILE A 129 18.01 59.69 -1.42
CA ILE A 129 18.54 60.64 -2.41
C ILE A 129 18.18 62.08 -2.04
N ALA A 130 16.91 62.34 -1.68
CA ALA A 130 16.43 63.67 -1.34
C ALA A 130 17.13 64.28 -0.12
N VAL A 131 17.53 63.46 0.86
CA VAL A 131 18.23 63.90 2.07
C VAL A 131 19.75 63.96 1.87
N LEU A 132 20.33 62.97 1.18
CA LEU A 132 21.78 62.83 1.07
C LEU A 132 22.42 63.86 0.12
N ILE A 133 21.76 64.17 -1.00
CA ILE A 133 22.27 65.16 -1.98
C ILE A 133 22.53 66.54 -1.35
N PRO A 134 21.54 67.21 -0.71
CA PRO A 134 21.76 68.54 -0.15
C PRO A 134 22.78 68.52 0.99
N LEU A 135 22.85 67.43 1.77
CA LEU A 135 23.84 67.29 2.84
C LEU A 135 25.27 67.29 2.28
N ILE A 136 25.52 66.55 1.19
CA ILE A 136 26.81 66.56 0.50
C ILE A 136 27.10 67.94 -0.11
N GLN A 137 26.12 68.57 -0.76
CA GLN A 137 26.29 69.92 -1.32
C GLN A 137 26.68 70.94 -0.25
N SER A 138 26.02 70.89 0.92
CA SER A 138 26.31 71.79 2.04
C SER A 138 27.72 71.59 2.61
N ALA A 139 28.21 70.35 2.68
CA ALA A 139 29.53 70.02 3.20
C ALA A 139 30.67 70.39 2.23
N ILE A 140 30.41 70.41 0.92
CA ILE A 140 31.39 70.86 -0.09
C ILE A 140 31.40 72.40 -0.20
N ALA A 141 30.28 73.06 0.09
CA ALA A 141 30.15 74.51 0.04
C ALA A 141 30.68 75.24 1.30
N SER A 142 30.95 74.51 2.39
CA SER A 142 31.56 75.00 3.64
C SER A 142 33.08 74.87 3.63
#